data_AF-A0A813WE35-F1
#
_entry.id   AF-A0A813WE35-F1
#
_cell.length_a   1.000
_cell.length_b   1.000
_cell.length_c   1.000
_cell.angle_alpha   90.00
_cell.angle_beta   90.00
_cell.angle_gamma   90.00
#
_symmetry.space_group_name_H-M   'P 1'
#
loop_
_entity.id
_entity.type
_entity.pdbx_description
1 polymer ?
#
loop_
_entity_poly.entity_id
_entity_poly.type
_entity_poly.pdbx_seq_one_letter_code
_entity_poly.pdbx_strand_id
1 'polypeptide(L)'
;MANERVVHLEEGKKLADALGLEFFETSAKENINVKSVFERLVDIILEKMSDASDDSSGTGQGNTVYGNQPGAYNKGTTRLTANDQQTKGNQCQC
;
A
#
# COMPACT_ATOMS: atom_id res chain seq x y z
N MET A 1 25.39 -21.69 -13.38
CA MET A 1 24.55 -21.22 -14.51
C MET A 1 23.22 -20.60 -14.08
N ALA A 2 22.78 -20.63 -12.82
CA ALA A 2 21.43 -20.16 -12.44
C ALA A 2 21.27 -18.65 -12.15
N ASN A 3 22.36 -17.85 -12.13
CA ASN A 3 22.33 -16.43 -11.72
C ASN A 3 22.87 -15.51 -12.81
N GLU A 4 22.65 -15.84 -14.08
CA GLU A 4 23.06 -14.98 -15.18
C GLU A 4 21.95 -13.99 -15.51
N ARG A 5 22.30 -12.70 -15.54
CA ARG A 5 21.39 -11.63 -15.94
C ARG A 5 21.22 -11.70 -17.46
N VAL A 6 20.01 -12.02 -17.90
CA VAL A 6 19.66 -12.10 -19.33
C VAL A 6 18.87 -10.89 -19.85
N VAL A 7 18.45 -10.00 -18.93
CA VAL A 7 17.76 -8.74 -19.26
C VAL A 7 18.47 -7.59 -18.56
N HIS A 8 18.76 -6.53 -19.31
CA HIS A 8 19.34 -5.32 -18.76
C HIS A 8 18.28 -4.49 -18.02
N LEU A 9 18.71 -3.79 -16.97
CA LEU A 9 17.84 -2.93 -16.16
C LEU A 9 17.10 -1.91 -17.04
N GLU A 10 17.81 -1.28 -17.98
CA GLU A 10 17.27 -0.26 -18.87
C GLU A 10 16.14 -0.78 -19.75
N GLU A 11 16.20 -2.04 -20.17
CA GLU A 11 15.18 -2.66 -21.00
C GLU A 11 13.88 -2.86 -20.22
N GLY A 12 13.98 -3.40 -18.99
CA GLY A 12 12.85 -3.53 -18.08
C GLY A 12 12.22 -2.18 -17.74
N LYS A 13 13.05 -1.17 -17.47
CA LYS A 13 12.58 0.19 -17.20
C LYS A 13 11.86 0.80 -18.39
N LYS A 14 12.45 0.70 -19.60
CA LYS A 14 11.86 1.22 -20.83
C LYS A 14 10.48 0.63 -21.11
N LEU A 15 10.29 -0.67 -20.84
CA LEU A 15 9.00 -1.31 -20.99
C LEU A 15 7.98 -0.79 -19.97
N ALA A 16 8.38 -0.64 -18.70
CA ALA A 16 7.50 -0.09 -17.67
C ALA A 16 7.06 1.35 -17.99
N ASP A 17 8.01 2.20 -18.43
CA ASP A 17 7.73 3.57 -18.87
C ASP A 17 6.70 3.59 -20.02
N ALA A 18 6.83 2.68 -21.00
CA ALA A 18 5.90 2.56 -22.11
C ALA A 18 4.49 2.11 -21.69
N LEU A 19 4.37 1.38 -20.58
CA LEU A 19 3.10 0.93 -20.01
C LEU A 19 2.54 1.90 -18.96
N GLY A 20 3.27 2.95 -18.59
CA GLY A 20 2.90 3.86 -17.49
C GLY A 20 2.93 3.19 -16.12
N LEU A 21 3.83 2.23 -15.92
CA LEU A 21 4.02 1.52 -14.65
C LEU A 21 5.32 1.95 -13.96
N GLU A 22 5.36 1.93 -12.62
CA GLU A 22 6.61 2.05 -11.89
C GLU A 22 7.43 0.75 -11.99
N PHE A 23 8.77 0.89 -12.03
CA PHE A 23 9.70 -0.23 -12.18
C PHE A 23 10.64 -0.37 -10.98
N PHE A 24 10.85 -1.61 -10.52
CA PHE A 24 11.78 -1.95 -9.45
C PHE A 24 12.54 -3.25 -9.75
N GLU A 25 13.87 -3.24 -9.62
CA GLU A 25 14.63 -4.50 -9.52
C GLU A 25 14.66 -4.96 -8.06
N THR A 26 14.38 -6.23 -7.81
CA THR A 26 14.36 -6.82 -6.46
C THR A 26 15.10 -8.14 -6.42
N SER A 27 15.61 -8.52 -5.25
CA SER A 27 16.10 -9.87 -5.00
C SER A 27 15.53 -10.37 -3.69
N ALA A 28 14.62 -11.35 -3.77
CA ALA A 28 14.07 -11.99 -2.58
C ALA A 28 15.16 -12.75 -1.79
N LYS A 29 16.11 -13.37 -2.51
CA LYS A 29 17.22 -14.12 -1.92
C LYS A 29 18.14 -13.23 -1.09
N GLU A 30 18.48 -12.05 -1.62
CA GLU A 30 19.40 -11.11 -0.98
C GLU A 30 18.66 -10.04 -0.16
N ASN A 31 17.32 -10.14 -0.06
CA ASN A 31 16.45 -9.15 0.58
C ASN A 31 16.67 -7.71 0.06
N ILE A 32 16.86 -7.55 -1.25
CA ILE A 32 17.07 -6.26 -1.90
C ILE A 32 15.72 -5.74 -2.41
N ASN A 33 15.38 -4.50 -2.02
CA ASN A 33 14.21 -3.73 -2.44
C ASN A 33 12.83 -4.36 -2.14
N VAL A 34 12.77 -5.52 -1.48
CA VAL A 34 11.51 -6.21 -1.16
C VAL A 34 10.58 -5.30 -0.34
N LYS A 35 11.07 -4.77 0.79
CA LYS A 35 10.28 -3.88 1.66
C LYS A 35 9.85 -2.60 0.93
N SER A 36 10.77 -1.95 0.24
CA SER A 36 10.54 -0.68 -0.45
C SER A 36 9.46 -0.80 -1.53
N VAL A 37 9.43 -1.91 -2.28
CA VAL A 37 8.39 -2.15 -3.30
C VAL A 37 7.01 -2.23 -2.68
N PHE A 38 6.85 -2.97 -1.58
CA PHE A 38 5.55 -3.08 -0.93
C PHE A 38 5.14 -1.76 -0.25
N GLU A 39 6.07 -1.02 0.34
CA GLU A 39 5.77 0.30 0.90
C GLU A 39 5.29 1.27 -0.20
N ARG A 40 6.00 1.34 -1.32
CA ARG A 40 5.60 2.21 -2.44
C ARG A 40 4.26 1.79 -3.04
N LEU A 41 4.03 0.49 -3.19
CA LEU A 41 2.74 -0.01 -3.71
C LEU A 41 1.57 0.42 -2.82
N VAL A 42 1.74 0.35 -1.49
CA VAL A 42 0.73 0.82 -0.54
C VAL A 42 0.49 2.32 -0.71
N ASP A 43 1.56 3.13 -0.82
CA ASP A 43 1.44 4.58 -0.99
C ASP A 43 0.68 4.93 -2.28
N ILE A 44 0.98 4.28 -3.40
CA ILE A 44 0.27 4.49 -4.69
C ILE A 44 -1.23 4.19 -4.56
N ILE A 45 -1.58 3.09 -3.87
CA ILE A 45 -2.98 2.72 -3.67
C ILE A 45 -3.70 3.76 -2.81
N LEU A 46 -3.05 4.23 -1.74
CA LEU A 46 -3.60 5.25 -0.85
C LEU A 46 -3.85 6.58 -1.58
N GLU A 47 -2.86 7.04 -2.36
CA GLU A 47 -2.98 8.22 -3.23
C GLU A 47 -4.19 8.08 -4.19
N LYS A 48 -4.32 6.90 -4.82
CA LYS A 48 -5.39 6.66 -5.79
C LYS A 48 -6.79 6.56 -5.15
N MET A 49 -6.87 6.03 -3.93
CA MET A 49 -8.12 5.96 -3.17
C MET A 49 -8.59 7.34 -2.70
N SER A 50 -7.67 8.24 -2.31
CA SER A 50 -8.04 9.61 -2.00
C SER A 50 -8.61 10.35 -3.21
N ASP A 51 -7.96 10.24 -4.38
CA ASP A 51 -8.39 10.93 -5.60
C ASP A 51 -9.79 10.51 -6.07
N ALA A 52 -10.18 9.26 -5.81
CA ALA A 52 -11.49 8.73 -6.20
C ALA A 52 -12.66 9.23 -5.32
N SER A 53 -12.37 9.90 -4.20
CA SER A 53 -13.36 10.33 -3.21
C SER A 53 -13.94 11.73 -3.47
N ASP A 54 -13.21 12.58 -4.19
CA ASP A 54 -13.53 14.02 -4.35
C ASP A 54 -14.49 14.33 -5.51
N ASP A 55 -14.87 13.36 -6.34
CA ASP A 55 -15.82 13.55 -7.47
C ASP A 55 -17.30 13.40 -7.05
N SER A 56 -17.61 13.63 -5.77
CA SER A 56 -18.98 13.52 -5.24
C SER A 56 -19.40 14.72 -4.37
N SER A 57 -19.16 15.94 -4.86
CA SER A 57 -19.93 17.10 -4.41
C SER A 57 -21.33 17.08 -5.03
N GLY A 58 -22.23 16.27 -4.44
CA GLY A 58 -23.64 16.18 -4.80
C GLY A 58 -24.50 15.88 -3.57
N THR A 59 -24.74 16.92 -2.76
CA THR A 59 -25.83 17.09 -1.78
C THR A 59 -26.69 15.86 -1.43
N GLY A 60 -26.59 15.37 -0.19
CA GLY A 60 -27.58 14.44 0.38
C GLY A 60 -27.32 14.09 1.84
N GLN A 61 -28.00 14.78 2.75
CA GLN A 61 -28.15 14.38 4.15
C GLN A 61 -28.58 12.92 4.27
N GLY A 62 -27.85 12.14 5.07
CA GLY A 62 -28.25 10.79 5.49
C GLY A 62 -27.44 10.36 6.71
N ASN A 63 -28.09 10.41 7.89
CA ASN A 63 -27.57 10.06 9.21
C ASN A 63 -26.64 8.83 9.24
N THR A 64 -25.44 9.00 9.79
CA THR A 64 -24.80 7.96 10.61
C THR A 64 -24.30 8.60 11.91
N VAL A 65 -25.06 8.37 12.97
CA VAL A 65 -24.67 8.60 14.36
C VAL A 65 -23.53 7.64 14.69
N TYR A 66 -22.28 8.10 14.70
CA TYR A 66 -21.21 7.51 15.51
C TYR A 66 -20.31 8.62 16.02
N GLY A 67 -20.16 8.66 17.34
CA GLY A 67 -19.63 9.79 18.10
C GLY A 67 -18.14 10.06 17.91
N ASN A 68 -17.74 11.21 18.44
CA ASN A 68 -16.36 11.66 18.68
C ASN A 68 -15.34 10.51 18.82
N GLN A 69 -14.56 10.27 17.76
CA GLN A 69 -13.24 9.65 17.84
C GLN A 69 -12.29 10.43 16.93
N PRO A 70 -11.14 10.92 17.43
CA PRO A 70 -10.15 11.57 16.60
C PRO A 70 -9.44 10.48 15.77
N GLY A 71 -9.49 10.61 14.44
CA GLY A 71 -8.75 9.75 13.52
C GLY A 71 -9.61 8.71 12.81
N ALA A 72 -10.55 9.16 11.99
CA ALA A 72 -11.27 8.31 11.05
C ALA A 72 -10.29 7.73 10.02
N TYR A 73 -9.86 6.47 10.19
CA TYR A 73 -9.41 5.65 9.09
C TYR A 73 -10.48 4.60 8.83
N ASN A 74 -11.21 4.73 7.73
CA ASN A 74 -12.00 3.64 7.16
C ASN A 74 -12.14 3.87 5.66
N LYS A 75 -11.37 3.12 4.87
CA LYS A 75 -11.85 2.14 3.86
C LYS A 75 -10.71 1.73 2.93
N GLY A 76 -10.10 0.56 3.17
CA GLY A 76 -9.35 -0.18 2.15
C GLY A 76 -8.00 -0.75 2.57
N THR A 77 -7.08 0.10 3.03
CA THR A 77 -5.67 -0.30 3.25
C THR A 77 -5.06 0.43 4.44
N THR A 78 -5.10 -0.16 5.63
CA THR A 78 -4.45 0.42 6.83
C THR A 78 -2.98 0.00 6.88
N ARG A 79 -2.04 0.96 6.91
CA ARG A 79 -0.61 0.68 7.13
C ARG A 79 -0.42 0.23 8.58
N LEU A 80 -0.19 -1.06 8.79
CA LEU A 80 0.10 -1.62 10.10
C LEU A 80 1.52 -1.17 10.51
N THR A 81 1.65 -0.03 11.18
CA THR A 81 2.91 0.34 11.82
C THR A 81 3.15 -0.58 13.00
N ALA A 82 4.19 -1.41 12.94
CA ALA A 82 4.63 -2.25 14.05
C ALA A 82 5.21 -1.35 15.16
N ASN A 83 4.36 -0.82 16.04
CA ASN A 83 4.76 -0.28 17.35
C ASN A 83 3.58 -0.09 18.33
N ASP A 84 2.54 -0.93 18.27
CA ASP A 84 1.58 -1.07 19.38
C ASP A 84 2.02 -2.18 20.33
N GLN A 85 3.10 -1.92 21.08
CA GLN A 85 3.23 -2.58 22.38
C GLN A 85 2.29 -1.89 23.36
N GLN A 86 1.27 -2.66 23.76
CA GLN A 86 0.55 -2.65 25.05
C GLN A 86 -0.89 -2.13 25.01
N THR A 87 -1.86 -3.06 25.05
CA THR A 87 -2.69 -3.28 26.25
C THR A 87 -3.53 -4.57 26.18
N LYS A 88 -3.21 -5.50 27.09
CA LYS A 88 -4.10 -6.38 27.86
C LYS A 88 -5.22 -7.16 27.13
N GLY A 89 -5.00 -8.48 27.05
CA GLY A 89 -5.99 -9.49 27.42
C GLY A 89 -7.05 -9.86 26.38
N ASN A 90 -6.81 -10.93 25.62
CA ASN A 90 -7.61 -12.14 25.81
C ASN A 90 -7.00 -13.33 25.06
N GLN A 91 -7.01 -14.44 25.79
CA GLN A 91 -6.63 -15.77 25.37
C GLN A 91 -7.54 -16.24 24.22
N CYS A 92 -7.00 -16.37 23.01
CA CYS A 92 -7.63 -17.18 21.98
C CYS A 92 -7.43 -18.65 22.35
N GLN A 93 -8.48 -19.26 22.89
CA GLN A 93 -8.68 -20.70 22.85
C GLN A 93 -9.35 -21.05 21.52
N CYS A 94 -8.57 -21.66 20.63
CA CYS A 94 -9.04 -22.57 19.60
C CYS A 94 -7.91 -23.56 19.29
#